data_AF-A0A1R3JBY7-F1
#
_entry.id   AF-A0A1R3JBY7-F1
#
_cell.length_a   1.000
_cell.length_b   1.000
_cell.length_c   1.000
_cell.angle_alpha   90.00
_cell.angle_beta   90.00
_cell.angle_gamma   90.00
#
_symmetry.space_group_name_H-M   'P 1'
#
loop_
_entity.id
_entity.type
_entity.pdbx_description
1 polymer ?
#
loop_
_entity_poly.entity_id
_entity_poly.type
_entity_poly.pdbx_seq_one_letter_code
_entity_poly.pdbx_strand_id
1 'polypeptide(L)'
;MAELEGEKTLRKISDAFKELAATVNSQTADMEVAPFSRACSLVSPLFGCLGIAFKFAEMDYVAKVDDLAEASKSIATLNAMIDMDIEGNCVRKAGSHTRNLLRVKRGLDMVRVLFEQIIATEGNSLKDPASKAYAQVFAPHHGWAIRKAVAAGMYALPTRAQLLRKLNEDGEYMHDLAFVIK
;
A
#
# COMPACT_ATOMS: atom_id res chain seq x y z
N MET A 1 -20.38 1.96 25.72
CA MET A 1 -19.03 1.99 25.12
C MET A 1 -19.25 2.22 23.64
N ALA A 2 -18.88 3.40 23.15
CA ALA A 2 -19.35 3.91 21.87
C ALA A 2 -18.92 3.02 20.70
N GLU A 3 -19.92 2.61 19.94
CA GLU A 3 -19.84 2.00 18.62
C GLU A 3 -19.03 2.91 17.67
N LEU A 4 -17.85 2.46 17.25
CA LEU A 4 -17.16 2.96 16.05
C LEU A 4 -17.82 2.34 14.79
N GLU A 5 -19.14 2.43 14.71
CA GLU A 5 -19.92 2.02 13.55
C GLU A 5 -19.81 3.08 12.46
N GLY A 6 -19.27 2.71 11.29
CA GLY A 6 -19.76 3.25 10.02
C GLY A 6 -18.77 3.91 9.06
N GLU A 7 -17.49 4.12 9.40
CA GLU A 7 -16.56 4.63 8.37
C GLU A 7 -15.94 3.51 7.54
N LYS A 8 -16.50 3.36 6.33
CA LYS A 8 -15.99 2.55 5.20
C LYS A 8 -14.46 2.72 5.07
N THR A 9 -13.71 1.62 5.22
CA THR A 9 -12.24 1.65 5.26
C THR A 9 -11.67 2.22 3.97
N LEU A 10 -12.27 1.92 2.81
CA LEU A 10 -11.79 2.46 1.53
C LEU A 10 -12.03 3.96 1.42
N ARG A 11 -13.07 4.51 2.05
CA ARG A 11 -13.32 5.96 2.08
C ARG A 11 -12.19 6.69 2.81
N LYS A 12 -11.79 6.21 3.99
CA LYS A 12 -10.64 6.78 4.75
C LYS A 12 -9.36 6.81 3.93
N ILE A 13 -9.07 5.71 3.22
CA ILE A 13 -7.89 5.66 2.37
C ILE A 13 -8.06 6.65 1.21
N SER A 14 -9.22 6.67 0.53
CA SER A 14 -9.50 7.59 -0.57
C SER A 14 -9.31 9.05 -0.17
N ASP A 15 -9.88 9.47 0.96
CA ASP A 15 -9.80 10.85 1.43
C ASP A 15 -8.36 11.24 1.80
N ALA A 16 -7.63 10.37 2.53
CA ALA A 16 -6.23 10.62 2.87
C ALA A 16 -5.33 10.75 1.63
N PHE A 17 -5.52 9.90 0.61
CA PHE A 17 -4.74 9.99 -0.62
C PHE A 17 -5.17 11.14 -1.53
N LYS A 18 -6.43 11.62 -1.46
CA LYS A 18 -6.87 12.84 -2.15
C LYS A 18 -6.16 14.08 -1.59
N GLU A 19 -6.00 14.15 -0.27
CA GLU A 19 -5.22 15.21 0.38
C GLU A 19 -3.75 15.18 -0.07
N LEU A 20 -3.12 14.01 -0.07
CA LEU A 20 -1.74 13.87 -0.56
C LEU A 20 -1.61 14.25 -2.04
N ALA A 21 -2.55 13.82 -2.88
CA ALA A 21 -2.56 14.17 -4.29
C ALA A 21 -2.72 15.68 -4.51
N ALA A 22 -3.53 16.36 -3.69
CA ALA A 22 -3.67 17.82 -3.73
C ALA A 22 -2.34 18.51 -3.40
N THR A 23 -1.59 18.04 -2.40
CA THR A 23 -0.24 18.55 -2.08
C THR A 23 0.74 18.37 -3.23
N VAL A 24 0.77 17.18 -3.86
CA VAL A 24 1.64 16.92 -5.02
C VAL A 24 1.29 17.82 -6.21
N ASN A 25 -0.01 17.97 -6.48
CA ASN A 25 -0.49 18.73 -7.63
C ASN A 25 -0.36 20.25 -7.46
N SER A 26 -0.34 20.75 -6.23
CA SER A 26 -0.18 22.20 -5.99
C SER A 26 1.23 22.69 -6.33
N GLN A 27 2.23 21.80 -6.43
CA GLN A 27 3.65 22.10 -6.73
C GLN A 27 4.29 23.15 -5.82
N THR A 28 3.63 23.52 -4.73
CA THR A 28 4.01 24.61 -3.83
C THR A 28 4.56 24.12 -2.50
N ALA A 29 4.33 22.85 -2.14
CA ALA A 29 4.71 22.29 -0.86
C ALA A 29 5.35 20.91 -1.04
N ASP A 30 6.46 20.70 -0.33
CA ASP A 30 7.07 19.39 -0.19
C ASP A 30 6.15 18.45 0.58
N MET A 31 6.17 17.16 0.22
CA MET A 31 5.35 16.16 0.90
C MET A 31 5.88 15.91 2.31
N GLU A 32 5.05 16.22 3.31
CA GLU A 32 5.37 15.95 4.71
C GLU A 32 5.37 14.44 5.01
N VAL A 33 6.34 14.00 5.83
CA VAL A 33 6.48 12.57 6.19
C VAL A 33 5.30 12.10 7.06
N ALA A 34 4.79 12.94 7.95
CA ALA A 34 3.76 12.55 8.90
C ALA A 34 2.39 12.29 8.24
N PRO A 35 1.85 13.18 7.38
CA PRO A 35 0.65 12.86 6.58
C PRO A 35 0.87 11.66 5.65
N PHE A 36 2.04 11.56 5.00
CA PHE A 36 2.34 10.45 4.10
C PHE A 36 2.32 9.09 4.81
N SER A 37 3.04 8.96 5.93
CA SER A 37 3.10 7.71 6.70
C SER A 37 1.74 7.34 7.29
N ARG A 38 0.94 8.32 7.75
CA ARG A 38 -0.44 8.09 8.19
C ARG A 38 -1.32 7.54 7.07
N ALA A 39 -1.29 8.13 5.87
CA ALA A 39 -2.06 7.61 4.74
C ALA A 39 -1.61 6.19 4.37
N CYS A 40 -0.29 5.94 4.35
CA CYS A 40 0.25 4.61 4.08
C CYS A 40 -0.18 3.57 5.11
N SER A 41 -0.35 3.95 6.38
CA SER A 41 -0.77 3.00 7.42
C SER A 41 -2.20 2.52 7.23
N LEU A 42 -3.09 3.36 6.68
CA LEU A 42 -4.48 3.00 6.34
C LEU A 42 -4.56 1.91 5.26
N VAL A 43 -3.51 1.73 4.45
CA VAL A 43 -3.43 0.68 3.40
C VAL A 43 -3.07 -0.69 3.98
N SER A 44 -2.42 -0.73 5.15
CA SER A 44 -1.93 -1.97 5.76
C SER A 44 -2.97 -3.08 5.89
N PRO A 45 -4.22 -2.80 6.36
CA PRO A 45 -5.26 -3.83 6.48
C PRO A 45 -5.64 -4.49 5.15
N LEU A 46 -5.40 -3.83 4.01
CA LEU A 46 -5.69 -4.41 2.70
C LEU A 46 -4.82 -5.63 2.41
N PHE A 47 -3.55 -5.62 2.85
CA PHE A 47 -2.67 -6.78 2.70
C PHE A 47 -3.12 -7.96 3.56
N GLY A 48 -3.57 -7.71 4.79
CA GLY A 48 -4.13 -8.73 5.67
C GLY A 48 -5.45 -9.33 5.14
N CYS A 49 -6.23 -8.54 4.42
CA CYS A 49 -7.49 -9.01 3.84
C CYS A 49 -7.28 -10.09 2.76
N LEU A 50 -6.15 -10.08 2.06
CA LEU A 50 -5.75 -11.05 1.02
C LEU A 50 -5.37 -12.43 1.58
N GLY A 51 -5.44 -12.61 2.90
CA GLY A 51 -5.30 -13.91 3.55
C GLY A 51 -3.86 -14.25 3.92
N ILE A 52 -3.72 -15.44 4.51
CA ILE A 52 -2.48 -15.91 5.15
C ILE A 52 -1.25 -15.89 4.22
N ALA A 53 -1.47 -16.10 2.93
CA ALA A 53 -0.41 -16.03 1.92
C ALA A 53 0.26 -14.64 1.82
N PHE A 54 -0.45 -13.58 2.16
CA PHE A 54 0.03 -12.20 2.10
C PHE A 54 0.42 -11.63 3.47
N LYS A 55 0.35 -12.42 4.53
CA LYS A 55 0.74 -11.99 5.88
C LYS A 55 2.21 -11.53 5.95
N PHE A 56 3.10 -12.20 5.22
CA PHE A 56 4.49 -11.76 5.13
C PHE A 56 4.63 -10.41 4.42
N ALA A 57 3.82 -10.15 3.39
CA ALA A 57 3.81 -8.87 2.69
C ALA A 57 3.23 -7.76 3.57
N GLU A 58 2.17 -8.06 4.33
CA GLU A 58 1.61 -7.15 5.34
C GLU A 58 2.64 -6.78 6.40
N MET A 59 3.28 -7.76 7.03
CA MET A 59 4.32 -7.51 8.05
C MET A 59 5.50 -6.70 7.48
N ASP A 60 5.94 -7.04 6.27
CA ASP A 60 7.03 -6.31 5.60
C ASP A 60 6.63 -4.86 5.31
N TYR A 61 5.41 -4.62 4.82
CA TYR A 61 4.89 -3.27 4.56
C TYR A 61 4.72 -2.46 5.84
N VAL A 62 4.02 -3.01 6.84
CA VAL A 62 3.76 -2.37 8.14
C VAL A 62 5.05 -1.91 8.81
N ALA A 63 6.05 -2.80 8.91
CA ALA A 63 7.32 -2.45 9.55
C ALA A 63 8.03 -1.25 8.89
N LYS A 64 7.81 -1.00 7.59
CA LYS A 64 8.40 0.13 6.87
C LYS A 64 7.57 1.39 7.02
N VAL A 65 6.24 1.25 7.05
CA VAL A 65 5.37 2.40 7.36
C VAL A 65 5.63 2.89 8.78
N ASP A 66 5.81 1.96 9.74
CA ASP A 66 6.14 2.29 11.12
C ASP A 66 7.50 3.00 11.22
N ASP A 67 8.51 2.56 10.46
CA ASP A 67 9.80 3.25 10.36
C ASP A 67 9.65 4.70 9.86
N LEU A 68 8.84 4.91 8.81
CA LEU A 68 8.58 6.27 8.30
C LEU A 68 7.78 7.13 9.29
N ALA A 69 6.82 6.54 10.00
CA ALA A 69 6.03 7.23 11.02
C ALA A 69 6.88 7.61 12.24
N GLU A 70 7.86 6.77 12.62
CA GLU A 70 8.82 7.12 13.65
C GLU A 70 9.73 8.26 13.20
N ALA A 71 10.25 8.15 11.96
CA ALA A 71 11.12 9.16 11.37
C ALA A 71 10.40 10.52 11.20
N SER A 72 9.07 10.53 11.02
CA SER A 72 8.30 11.77 10.89
C SER A 72 8.29 12.65 12.14
N LYS A 73 8.73 12.13 13.29
CA LYS A 73 8.85 12.92 14.53
C LYS A 73 10.02 13.91 14.49
N SER A 74 11.03 13.66 13.67
CA SER A 74 12.24 14.47 13.56
C SER A 74 12.51 14.97 12.14
N ILE A 75 11.88 14.38 11.12
CA ILE A 75 12.06 14.76 9.72
C ILE A 75 10.74 15.28 9.16
N ALA A 76 10.75 16.53 8.71
CA ALA A 76 9.53 17.20 8.23
C ALA A 76 9.04 16.65 6.88
N THR A 77 9.91 16.55 5.88
CA THR A 77 9.54 16.27 4.49
C THR A 77 10.23 15.02 3.93
N LEU A 78 9.60 14.37 2.93
CA LEU A 78 10.20 13.23 2.23
C LEU A 78 11.50 13.62 1.51
N ASN A 79 11.60 14.85 0.99
CA ASN A 79 12.83 15.35 0.38
C ASN A 79 13.97 15.42 1.39
N ALA A 80 13.73 16.05 2.55
CA ALA A 80 14.73 16.11 3.62
C ALA A 80 15.16 14.70 4.09
N MET A 81 14.22 13.76 4.17
CA MET A 81 14.51 12.36 4.50
C MET A 81 15.46 11.71 3.47
N ILE A 82 15.25 11.97 2.18
CA ILE A 82 16.08 11.45 1.10
C ILE A 82 17.47 12.10 1.14
N ASP A 83 17.53 13.43 1.30
CA ASP A 83 18.78 14.19 1.32
C ASP A 83 19.69 13.74 2.46
N MET A 84 19.15 13.50 3.66
CA MET A 84 19.92 12.95 4.78
C MET A 84 20.53 11.58 4.47
N ASP A 85 19.80 10.69 3.80
CA ASP A 85 20.32 9.37 3.43
C ASP A 85 21.37 9.46 2.30
N ILE A 86 21.27 10.47 1.42
CA ILE A 86 22.28 10.79 0.39
C ILE A 86 23.56 11.28 1.06
N GLU A 87 23.47 12.26 1.94
CA GLU A 87 24.60 12.80 2.71
C GLU A 87 25.27 11.72 3.56
N GLY A 88 24.47 10.85 4.16
CA GLY A 88 24.94 9.69 4.93
C GLY A 88 25.47 8.52 4.08
N ASN A 89 25.43 8.63 2.74
CA ASN A 89 25.80 7.57 1.79
C ASN A 89 25.16 6.20 2.12
N CYS A 90 23.90 6.22 2.58
CA CYS A 90 23.21 5.05 3.08
C CYS A 90 21.87 4.76 2.37
N VAL A 91 21.54 5.50 1.31
CA VAL A 91 20.31 5.37 0.48
C VAL A 91 19.90 3.91 0.22
N ARG A 92 20.84 3.02 -0.09
CA ARG A 92 20.56 1.60 -0.44
C ARG A 92 20.71 0.63 0.74
N LYS A 93 21.18 1.10 1.89
CA LYS A 93 21.42 0.27 3.09
C LYS A 93 20.10 -0.33 3.56
N ALA A 94 20.12 -1.58 4.02
CA ALA A 94 18.93 -2.19 4.59
C ALA A 94 18.51 -1.41 5.84
N GLY A 95 17.25 -0.99 5.89
CA GLY A 95 16.71 -0.18 6.99
C GLY A 95 16.90 1.32 6.86
N SER A 96 17.53 1.83 5.78
CA SER A 96 17.49 3.28 5.53
C SER A 96 16.09 3.75 5.17
N HIS A 97 15.76 4.98 5.53
CA HIS A 97 14.43 5.54 5.34
C HIS A 97 14.07 5.63 3.86
N THR A 98 15.02 6.00 2.99
CA THR A 98 14.83 6.06 1.53
C THR A 98 14.54 4.68 0.94
N ARG A 99 15.22 3.63 1.42
CA ARG A 99 14.95 2.26 0.96
C ARG A 99 13.60 1.76 1.47
N ASN A 100 13.20 2.13 2.68
CA ASN A 100 11.89 1.81 3.23
C ASN A 100 10.77 2.54 2.47
N LEU A 101 10.96 3.83 2.18
CA LEU A 101 10.10 4.64 1.33
C LEU A 101 9.90 4.01 -0.06
N LEU A 102 10.96 3.56 -0.72
CA LEU A 102 10.86 2.85 -2.01
C LEU A 102 10.00 1.59 -1.92
N ARG A 103 10.10 0.84 -0.82
CA ARG A 103 9.32 -0.38 -0.62
C ARG A 103 7.85 -0.08 -0.27
N VAL A 104 7.58 0.95 0.52
CA VAL A 104 6.22 1.47 0.76
C VAL A 104 5.59 1.92 -0.56
N LYS A 105 6.31 2.69 -1.38
CA LYS A 105 5.85 3.12 -2.71
C LYS A 105 5.45 1.95 -3.62
N ARG A 106 6.21 0.85 -3.61
CA ARG A 106 5.84 -0.38 -4.34
C ARG A 106 4.61 -1.07 -3.74
N GLY A 107 4.45 -1.04 -2.42
CA GLY A 107 3.23 -1.52 -1.77
C GLY A 107 1.98 -0.77 -2.22
N LEU A 108 2.06 0.57 -2.28
CA LEU A 108 0.97 1.41 -2.78
C LEU A 108 0.64 1.09 -4.25
N ASP A 109 1.65 0.97 -5.10
CA ASP A 109 1.46 0.63 -6.52
C ASP A 109 0.85 -0.77 -6.70
N MET A 110 1.23 -1.74 -5.86
CA MET A 110 0.59 -3.07 -5.85
C MET A 110 -0.91 -2.97 -5.55
N VAL A 111 -1.31 -2.17 -4.55
CA VAL A 111 -2.71 -1.98 -4.18
C VAL A 111 -3.48 -1.29 -5.31
N ARG A 112 -2.90 -0.24 -5.90
CA ARG A 112 -3.46 0.46 -7.06
C ARG A 112 -3.74 -0.51 -8.21
N VAL A 113 -2.73 -1.25 -8.65
CA VAL A 113 -2.86 -2.19 -9.78
C VAL A 113 -3.81 -3.34 -9.43
N LEU A 114 -3.79 -3.84 -8.20
CA LEU A 114 -4.73 -4.87 -7.75
C LEU A 114 -6.18 -4.39 -7.90
N PHE A 115 -6.48 -3.16 -7.48
CA PHE A 115 -7.82 -2.62 -7.56
C PHE A 115 -8.23 -2.35 -9.01
N GLU A 116 -7.34 -1.81 -9.84
CA GLU A 116 -7.56 -1.69 -11.29
C GLU A 116 -7.92 -3.04 -11.93
N GLN A 117 -7.21 -4.12 -11.56
CA GLN A 117 -7.49 -5.46 -12.06
C GLN A 117 -8.80 -6.05 -11.51
N ILE A 118 -9.14 -5.80 -10.23
CA ILE A 118 -10.42 -6.25 -9.63
C ILE A 118 -11.61 -5.54 -10.28
N ILE A 119 -11.46 -4.27 -10.64
CA ILE A 119 -12.47 -3.49 -11.34
C ILE A 119 -12.65 -4.01 -12.78
N ALA A 120 -11.55 -4.25 -13.48
CA ALA A 120 -11.57 -4.67 -14.89
C ALA A 120 -11.97 -6.14 -15.09
N THR A 121 -11.92 -6.97 -14.04
CA THR A 121 -12.19 -8.41 -14.13
C THR A 121 -13.54 -8.74 -13.51
N GLU A 122 -14.43 -9.32 -14.30
CA GLU A 122 -15.69 -9.87 -13.80
C GLU A 122 -15.47 -11.19 -13.05
N GLY A 123 -16.35 -11.51 -12.11
CA GLY A 123 -16.34 -12.77 -11.37
C GLY A 123 -15.88 -12.67 -9.91
N ASN A 124 -15.85 -13.82 -9.25
CA ASN A 124 -15.64 -13.90 -7.79
C ASN A 124 -14.22 -14.34 -7.38
N SER A 125 -13.35 -14.67 -8.33
CA SER A 125 -11.97 -15.07 -8.05
C SER A 125 -11.03 -13.87 -8.05
N LEU A 126 -10.14 -13.78 -7.04
CA LEU A 126 -9.09 -12.76 -6.97
C LEU A 126 -7.74 -13.25 -7.52
N LYS A 127 -7.64 -14.53 -7.91
CA LYS A 127 -6.38 -15.14 -8.34
C LYS A 127 -5.77 -14.41 -9.53
N ASP A 128 -6.56 -14.16 -10.57
CA ASP A 128 -6.06 -13.51 -11.79
C ASP A 128 -5.72 -12.04 -11.54
N PRO A 129 -6.57 -11.21 -10.90
CA PRO A 129 -6.21 -9.85 -10.52
C PRO A 129 -4.92 -9.76 -9.67
N ALA A 130 -4.81 -10.58 -8.63
CA ALA A 130 -3.66 -10.57 -7.74
C ALA A 130 -2.37 -11.06 -8.43
N SER A 131 -2.48 -12.06 -9.31
CA SER A 131 -1.34 -12.57 -10.07
C SER A 131 -0.80 -11.52 -11.05
N LYS A 132 -1.69 -10.82 -11.76
CA LYS A 132 -1.32 -9.73 -12.68
C LYS A 132 -0.68 -8.55 -11.95
N ALA A 133 -1.29 -8.11 -10.85
CA ALA A 133 -0.74 -7.02 -10.03
C ALA A 133 0.65 -7.37 -9.48
N TYR A 134 0.82 -8.59 -8.95
CA TYR A 134 2.13 -9.06 -8.47
C TYR A 134 3.18 -9.12 -9.58
N ALA A 135 2.82 -9.66 -10.75
CA ALA A 135 3.70 -9.77 -11.89
C ALA A 135 4.20 -8.40 -12.37
N GLN A 136 3.33 -7.39 -12.33
CA GLN A 136 3.67 -6.03 -12.72
C GLN A 136 4.56 -5.32 -11.70
N VAL A 137 4.20 -5.36 -10.41
CA VAL A 137 4.81 -4.48 -9.41
C VAL A 137 5.97 -5.13 -8.66
N PHE A 138 5.81 -6.39 -8.23
CA PHE A 138 6.75 -7.02 -7.30
C PHE A 138 7.65 -8.07 -7.95
N ALA A 139 7.18 -8.81 -8.95
CA ALA A 139 7.98 -9.85 -9.58
C ALA A 139 9.35 -9.39 -10.13
N PRO A 140 9.51 -8.16 -10.70
CA PRO A 140 10.82 -7.66 -11.14
C PRO A 140 11.83 -7.46 -10.00
N HIS A 141 11.38 -7.43 -8.75
CA HIS A 141 12.20 -7.14 -7.57
C HIS A 141 12.39 -8.34 -6.64
N HIS A 142 11.74 -9.47 -6.93
CA HIS A 142 11.79 -10.67 -6.11
C HIS A 142 12.59 -11.77 -6.79
N GLY A 143 13.45 -12.45 -6.02
CA GLY A 143 14.17 -13.64 -6.47
C GLY A 143 13.23 -14.83 -6.76
N TRP A 144 13.75 -15.84 -7.45
CA TRP A 144 12.96 -17.00 -7.90
C TRP A 144 12.17 -17.68 -6.78
N ALA A 145 12.79 -17.87 -5.60
CA ALA A 145 12.14 -18.52 -4.46
C ALA A 145 10.90 -17.75 -3.97
N ILE A 146 11.00 -16.42 -3.84
CA ILE A 146 9.87 -15.57 -3.42
C ILE A 146 8.76 -15.62 -4.46
N ARG A 147 9.09 -15.55 -5.76
CA ARG A 147 8.08 -15.64 -6.84
C ARG A 147 7.31 -16.96 -6.80
N LYS A 148 7.99 -18.08 -6.51
CA LYS A 148 7.35 -19.40 -6.35
C LYS A 148 6.45 -19.47 -5.10
N ALA A 149 6.93 -18.96 -3.96
CA ALA A 149 6.13 -18.90 -2.74
C ALA A 149 4.84 -18.08 -2.94
N VAL A 150 4.94 -16.92 -3.59
CA VAL A 150 3.79 -16.07 -3.90
C VAL A 150 2.82 -16.78 -4.84
N ALA A 151 3.30 -17.43 -5.91
CA ALA A 151 2.45 -18.18 -6.84
C ALA A 151 1.66 -19.31 -6.14
N ALA A 152 2.29 -20.01 -5.20
CA ALA A 152 1.59 -21.00 -4.37
C ALA A 152 0.59 -20.35 -3.40
N GLY A 153 0.94 -19.19 -2.84
CA GLY A 153 0.06 -18.41 -1.96
C GLY A 153 -1.24 -17.93 -2.61
N MET A 154 -1.26 -17.75 -3.94
CA MET A 154 -2.45 -17.31 -4.68
C MET A 154 -3.65 -18.26 -4.53
N TYR A 155 -3.43 -19.53 -4.16
CA TYR A 155 -4.52 -20.49 -3.91
C TYR A 155 -5.23 -20.27 -2.57
N ALA A 156 -4.64 -19.49 -1.66
CA ALA A 156 -5.22 -19.15 -0.36
C ALA A 156 -5.88 -17.76 -0.33
N LEU A 157 -6.00 -17.10 -1.48
CA LEU A 157 -6.69 -15.83 -1.60
C LEU A 157 -8.18 -15.98 -1.27
N PRO A 158 -8.80 -14.98 -0.63
CA PRO A 158 -10.25 -14.95 -0.50
C PRO A 158 -10.91 -14.75 -1.87
N THR A 159 -12.21 -15.02 -1.90
CA THR A 159 -13.08 -14.57 -3.01
C THR A 159 -13.27 -13.06 -2.98
N ARG A 160 -13.67 -12.47 -4.11
CA ARG A 160 -14.02 -11.05 -4.23
C ARG A 160 -15.11 -10.66 -3.23
N ALA A 161 -16.15 -11.49 -3.09
CA ALA A 161 -17.22 -11.28 -2.11
C ALA A 161 -16.71 -11.30 -0.65
N GLN A 162 -15.78 -12.21 -0.32
CA GLN A 162 -15.16 -12.25 1.02
C GLN A 162 -14.28 -11.02 1.27
N LEU A 163 -13.52 -10.57 0.28
CA LEU A 163 -12.73 -9.35 0.38
C LEU A 163 -13.62 -8.13 0.66
N LEU A 164 -14.67 -7.93 -0.16
CA LEU A 164 -15.60 -6.81 0.00
C LEU A 164 -16.27 -6.80 1.38
N ARG A 165 -16.69 -7.97 1.89
CA ARG A 165 -17.22 -8.09 3.25
C ARG A 165 -16.20 -7.71 4.32
N LYS A 166 -14.94 -8.13 4.18
CA LYS A 166 -13.87 -7.76 5.13
C LYS A 166 -13.57 -6.26 5.13
N LEU A 167 -13.75 -5.60 3.98
CA LEU A 167 -13.56 -4.16 3.85
C LEU A 167 -14.77 -3.35 4.33
N ASN A 168 -15.88 -4.02 4.65
CA ASN A 168 -17.19 -3.41 4.92
C ASN A 168 -17.69 -2.56 3.73
N GLU A 169 -17.55 -3.10 2.52
CA GLU A 169 -17.84 -2.41 1.25
C GLU A 169 -18.80 -3.22 0.36
N ASP A 170 -19.58 -2.49 -0.44
CA ASP A 170 -20.46 -2.98 -1.51
C ASP A 170 -19.78 -2.91 -2.90
N GLY A 171 -18.61 -2.26 -2.99
CA GLY A 171 -17.80 -2.14 -4.20
C GLY A 171 -17.81 -0.75 -4.84
N GLU A 172 -18.60 0.19 -4.33
CA GLU A 172 -18.74 1.55 -4.88
C GLU A 172 -17.41 2.34 -4.84
N TYR A 173 -16.63 2.21 -3.76
CA TYR A 173 -15.39 2.99 -3.52
C TYR A 173 -14.11 2.38 -4.08
N MET A 174 -14.20 1.20 -4.72
CA MET A 174 -13.02 0.57 -5.36
C MET A 174 -12.47 1.45 -6.48
N HIS A 175 -13.36 2.07 -7.27
CA HIS A 175 -13.00 2.96 -8.38
C HIS A 175 -12.24 4.20 -7.92
N ASP A 176 -12.72 4.85 -6.88
CA ASP A 176 -12.10 6.03 -6.31
C ASP A 176 -10.67 5.72 -5.85
N LEU A 177 -10.46 4.61 -5.15
CA LEU A 177 -9.13 4.32 -4.62
C LEU A 177 -8.10 4.01 -5.71
N ALA A 178 -8.50 3.27 -6.75
CA ALA A 178 -7.63 2.99 -7.90
C ALA A 178 -7.18 4.27 -8.63
N PHE A 179 -8.05 5.29 -8.66
CA PHE A 179 -7.76 6.55 -9.33
C PHE A 179 -6.87 7.48 -8.49
N VAL A 180 -7.05 7.49 -7.17
CA VAL A 180 -6.38 8.45 -6.28
C VAL A 180 -4.96 8.02 -5.89
N ILE A 181 -4.63 6.72 -5.87
CA ILE A 181 -3.25 6.23 -5.56
C ILE A 181 -2.27 6.41 -6.75
N LYS A 182 -2.67 7.04 -7.87
CA LYS A 182 -1.77 7.29 -9.02
C LYS A 182 -0.62 8.24 -8.70
#